data_AF-A0AAV6A257-F1
#
_entry.id   AF-A0AAV6A257-F1
#
_cell.length_a   1.000
_cell.length_b   1.000
_cell.length_c   1.000
_cell.angle_alpha   90.00
_cell.angle_beta   90.00
_cell.angle_gamma   90.00
#
_symmetry.space_group_name_H-M   'P 1'
#
loop_
_entity.id
_entity.type
_entity.pdbx_description
1 polymer ?
#
loop_
_entity_poly.entity_id
_entity_poly.type
_entity_poly.pdbx_seq_one_letter_code
_entity_poly.pdbx_strand_id
1 'polypeptide(L)'
;SSLKWELVTGGKAPVSFPPFIIIAFELTILFGGLATLVAMLLLGRLPQTKPSPTYDPRFTLDRFGVAVDCPPETAEQVRALLTTAGAEEVRR
;
A
#
# COMPACT_ATOMS: atom_id res chain seq x y z
N SER A 1 28.74 -2.01 20.77
CA SER A 1 27.83 -1.62 21.87
C SER A 1 28.62 -0.77 22.85
N SER A 2 28.05 0.27 23.43
CA SER A 2 28.73 1.08 24.46
C SER A 2 29.21 0.25 25.64
N LEU A 3 28.56 -0.89 25.90
CA LEU A 3 28.96 -1.92 26.87
C LEU A 3 30.21 -2.72 26.47
N LYS A 4 30.59 -2.74 25.18
CA LYS A 4 31.73 -3.53 24.68
C LYS A 4 33.06 -2.77 24.82
N TRP A 5 33.03 -1.44 24.86
CA TRP A 5 34.23 -0.60 24.83
C TRP A 5 34.27 0.46 25.95
N GLU A 6 33.16 0.64 26.69
CA GLU A 6 33.05 1.50 27.88
C GLU A 6 33.71 2.88 27.74
N LEU A 7 33.57 3.49 26.56
CA LEU A 7 34.19 4.78 26.28
C LEU A 7 33.46 5.88 27.05
N VAL A 8 34.16 6.49 28.01
CA VAL A 8 33.71 7.72 28.69
C VAL A 8 34.02 8.90 27.76
N THR A 9 33.01 9.40 27.06
CA THR A 9 33.11 10.57 26.18
C THR A 9 32.45 11.78 26.85
N GLY A 10 33.20 12.89 26.98
CA GLY A 10 32.69 14.13 27.58
C GLY A 10 32.22 14.00 29.04
N GLY A 11 32.81 13.07 29.81
CA GLY A 11 32.51 12.85 31.24
C GLY A 11 31.18 12.16 31.53
N LYS A 12 30.45 11.70 30.51
CA LYS A 12 29.14 11.05 30.65
C LYS A 12 29.28 9.53 30.73
N ALA A 13 28.35 8.89 31.42
CA ALA A 13 28.29 7.44 31.52
C ALA A 13 28.12 6.81 30.11
N PRO A 14 28.77 5.66 29.82
CA PRO A 14 28.69 4.98 28.53
C PRO A 14 27.26 4.64 28.09
N VAL A 15 26.36 4.49 29.06
CA VAL A 15 24.91 4.41 28.84
C VAL A 15 24.27 5.67 29.40
N SER A 16 24.02 6.66 28.55
CA SER A 16 23.34 7.91 28.92
C SER A 16 21.94 7.95 28.33
N PHE A 17 20.91 8.01 29.18
CA PHE A 17 19.51 7.93 28.77
C PHE A 17 19.06 8.98 27.74
N PRO A 18 19.42 10.28 27.85
CA PRO A 18 18.90 11.31 26.94
C PRO A 18 19.33 11.12 25.46
N PRO A 19 20.60 10.82 25.13
CA PRO A 19 21.01 10.50 23.76
C PRO A 19 20.30 9.28 23.16
N PHE A 20 20.07 8.22 23.94
CA PHE A 20 19.44 7.00 23.42
C PHE A 20 17.96 7.19 23.09
N ILE A 21 17.24 8.06 23.81
CA ILE A 21 15.84 8.37 23.51
C ILE A 21 15.69 8.99 22.11
N ILE A 22 16.56 9.95 21.76
CA ILE A 22 16.49 10.63 20.46
C ILE A 22 16.70 9.62 19.33
N ILE A 23 17.70 8.76 19.46
CA ILE A 23 17.98 7.71 18.47
C ILE A 23 16.80 6.72 18.38
N ALA A 24 16.25 6.29 19.52
CA ALA A 24 15.12 5.38 19.55
C ALA A 24 13.85 5.99 18.93
N PHE A 25 13.63 7.29 19.11
CA PHE A 25 12.53 8.04 18.50
C PHE A 25 12.63 8.01 16.96
N GLU A 26 13.80 8.36 16.42
CA GLU A 26 14.05 8.33 14.98
C GLU A 26 13.89 6.92 14.39
N LEU A 27 14.41 5.90 15.08
CA LEU A 27 14.24 4.50 14.67
C LEU A 27 12.77 4.08 14.69
N THR A 28 12.00 4.55 15.67
CA THR A 28 10.55 4.26 15.73
C THR A 28 9.82 4.83 14.53
N ILE A 29 10.13 6.07 14.14
CA ILE A 29 9.55 6.70 12.94
C ILE A 29 9.99 5.95 11.68
N LEU A 30 11.28 5.64 11.56
CA LEU A 30 11.82 4.92 10.41
C LEU A 30 11.15 3.55 10.23
N PHE A 31 11.09 2.75 11.30
CA PHE A 31 10.44 1.43 11.25
C PHE A 31 8.94 1.55 11.06
N GLY A 32 8.28 2.55 11.64
CA GLY A 32 6.87 2.85 11.39
C GLY A 32 6.60 3.09 9.90
N GLY A 33 7.33 4.03 9.29
CA GLY A 33 7.20 4.35 7.86
C GLY A 33 7.52 3.16 6.96
N LEU A 34 8.60 2.41 7.25
CA LEU A 34 8.96 1.22 6.48
C LEU A 34 7.91 0.11 6.61
N ALA A 35 7.39 -0.13 7.81
CA ALA A 35 6.33 -1.11 8.05
C ALA A 35 5.05 -0.72 7.32
N THR A 36 4.67 0.56 7.32
CA THR A 36 3.52 1.06 6.55
C THR A 36 3.72 0.86 5.05
N LEU A 37 4.90 1.18 4.52
CA LEU A 37 5.22 0.95 3.11
C LEU A 37 5.12 -0.53 2.74
N VAL A 38 5.73 -1.41 3.55
CA VAL A 38 5.68 -2.86 3.34
C VAL A 38 4.24 -3.37 3.41
N ALA A 39 3.46 -2.94 4.40
CA ALA A 39 2.05 -3.32 4.54
C ALA A 39 1.22 -2.86 3.32
N MET A 40 1.43 -1.63 2.85
CA MET A 40 0.77 -1.11 1.65
C MET A 40 1.11 -1.96 0.40
N LEU A 41 2.38 -2.33 0.23
CA LEU A 41 2.80 -3.16 -0.90
C LEU A 41 2.20 -4.57 -0.82
N LEU A 42 2.21 -5.19 0.36
CA LEU A 42 1.67 -6.54 0.56
C LEU A 42 0.15 -6.57 0.40
N LEU A 43 -0.56 -5.66 1.07
CA LEU A 43 -2.03 -5.62 1.06
C LEU A 43 -2.58 -5.13 -0.28
N GLY A 44 -1.90 -4.17 -0.92
CA GLY A 44 -2.18 -3.72 -2.28
C GLY A 44 -1.76 -4.70 -3.39
N ARG A 45 -1.08 -5.81 -3.02
CA ARG A 45 -0.54 -6.82 -3.95
C ARG A 45 0.36 -6.21 -5.03
N LEU A 46 1.23 -5.28 -4.63
CA LEU A 46 2.18 -4.58 -5.48
C LEU A 46 3.57 -5.24 -5.40
N PRO A 47 4.38 -5.19 -6.49
CA PRO A 47 4.07 -4.60 -7.79
C PRO A 47 3.25 -5.56 -8.67
N GLN A 48 2.17 -5.05 -9.28
CA GLN A 48 1.47 -5.77 -10.33
C GLN A 48 2.21 -5.54 -11.65
N THR A 49 2.93 -6.54 -12.13
CA THR A 49 3.74 -6.45 -13.36
C THR A 49 2.91 -6.47 -14.64
N LYS A 50 1.66 -6.92 -14.56
CA LYS A 50 0.70 -6.92 -15.67
C LYS A 50 -0.59 -6.23 -15.21
N PRO A 51 -1.12 -5.27 -15.99
CA PRO A 51 -2.43 -4.70 -15.70
C PRO A 51 -3.50 -5.79 -15.77
N SER A 52 -4.56 -5.63 -14.96
CA SER A 52 -5.74 -6.49 -15.03
C SER A 52 -6.29 -6.50 -16.46
N PRO A 53 -6.80 -7.64 -16.98
CA PRO A 53 -7.48 -7.69 -18.28
C PRO A 53 -8.63 -6.69 -18.41
N THR A 54 -9.24 -6.31 -17.29
CA THR A 54 -10.35 -5.34 -17.24
C THR A 54 -9.88 -3.89 -17.17
N TYR A 55 -8.57 -3.61 -17.13
CA TYR A 55 -8.05 -2.25 -17.01
C TYR A 55 -8.15 -1.50 -18.35
N ASP A 56 -8.81 -0.34 -18.34
CA ASP A 56 -8.82 0.64 -19.43
C ASP A 56 -8.02 1.88 -18.99
N PRO A 57 -7.06 2.38 -19.80
CA PRO A 57 -6.28 3.59 -19.45
C PRO A 57 -7.13 4.81 -19.11
N ARG A 58 -8.36 4.91 -19.63
CA ARG A 58 -9.30 6.00 -19.32
C ARG A 58 -9.72 6.02 -17.85
N PHE A 59 -9.52 4.93 -17.11
CA PHE A 59 -9.85 4.86 -15.67
C PHE A 59 -8.98 5.75 -14.79
N THR A 60 -7.79 6.15 -15.27
CA THR A 60 -6.92 7.08 -14.56
C THR A 60 -7.18 8.54 -14.95
N LEU A 61 -8.06 8.79 -15.93
CA LEU A 61 -8.29 10.11 -16.52
C LEU A 61 -9.68 10.66 -16.17
N ASP A 62 -10.72 10.13 -16.81
CA ASP A 62 -12.05 10.73 -16.84
C ASP A 62 -13.20 9.74 -16.61
N ARG A 63 -12.90 8.42 -16.55
CA ARG A 63 -13.93 7.38 -16.47
C ARG A 63 -13.76 6.49 -15.24
N PHE A 64 -14.87 5.91 -14.78
CA PHE A 64 -14.88 4.89 -13.74
C PHE A 64 -15.32 3.55 -14.34
N GLY A 65 -14.69 2.46 -13.90
CA GLY A 65 -15.00 1.10 -14.36
C GLY A 65 -15.54 0.23 -13.23
N VAL A 66 -16.52 -0.62 -13.57
CA VAL A 66 -17.01 -1.69 -12.69
C VAL A 66 -16.75 -3.01 -13.39
N ALA A 67 -15.95 -3.88 -12.78
CA ALA A 67 -15.68 -5.22 -13.26
C ALA A 67 -16.56 -6.22 -12.51
N VAL A 68 -17.31 -7.05 -13.24
CA VAL A 68 -18.15 -8.10 -12.66
C VAL A 68 -17.70 -9.44 -13.22
N ASP A 69 -17.25 -10.34 -12.34
CA ASP A 69 -17.00 -11.72 -12.71
C ASP A 69 -18.32 -12.49 -12.65
N CYS A 70 -18.74 -13.07 -13.78
CA CYS A 70 -20.01 -13.76 -13.88
C CYS A 70 -19.98 -14.91 -14.91
N PRO A 71 -20.73 -15.99 -14.69
CA PRO A 71 -20.85 -17.07 -15.66
C PRO A 71 -21.58 -16.59 -16.93
N PRO A 72 -21.29 -17.21 -18.09
CA PRO A 72 -21.77 -16.74 -19.40
C PRO A 72 -23.30 -16.71 -19.52
N GLU A 73 -23.99 -17.56 -18.76
CA GLU A 73 -25.46 -17.62 -18.68
C GLU A 73 -26.09 -16.37 -18.05
N THR A 74 -25.37 -15.70 -17.14
CA THR A 74 -25.84 -14.47 -16.46
C THR A 74 -25.33 -13.19 -17.11
N ALA A 75 -24.43 -13.28 -18.10
CA ALA A 75 -23.77 -12.11 -18.69
C ALA A 75 -24.77 -11.10 -19.29
N GLU A 76 -25.82 -11.58 -19.97
CA GLU A 76 -26.86 -10.71 -20.54
C GLU A 76 -27.70 -10.02 -19.45
N GLN A 77 -27.98 -10.72 -18.35
CA GLN A 77 -28.71 -10.15 -17.23
C GLN A 77 -27.89 -9.06 -16.54
N VAL A 78 -26.59 -9.29 -16.33
CA VAL A 78 -25.66 -8.29 -15.77
C VAL A 78 -25.53 -7.08 -16.70
N ARG A 79 -25.42 -7.31 -18.02
CA ARG A 79 -25.38 -6.24 -19.03
C ARG A 79 -26.64 -5.38 -18.98
N ALA A 80 -27.82 -6.00 -18.93
CA ALA A 80 -29.09 -5.29 -18.83
C ALA A 80 -29.15 -4.46 -17.53
N LEU A 81 -28.75 -5.05 -16.40
CA LEU A 81 -28.74 -4.38 -15.10
C LEU A 81 -27.81 -3.16 -15.09
N LEU A 82 -26.58 -3.28 -15.60
CA LEU A 82 -25.63 -2.17 -15.68
C LEU A 82 -26.13 -1.06 -16.61
N THR A 83 -26.75 -1.43 -17.73
CA THR A 83 -27.34 -0.46 -18.68
C THR A 83 -28.48 0.30 -18.03
N THR A 84 -29.40 -0.39 -17.34
CA THR A 84 -30.50 0.25 -16.60
C THR A 84 -30.00 1.12 -15.45
N ALA A 85 -28.89 0.75 -14.82
CA ALA A 85 -28.25 1.54 -13.78
C ALA A 85 -27.53 2.82 -14.31
N GLY A 86 -27.49 3.02 -15.63
CA GLY A 86 -26.92 4.22 -16.25
C GLY A 86 -25.47 4.09 -16.71
N ALA A 87 -24.95 2.87 -16.90
CA ALA A 87 -23.63 2.68 -17.50
C ALA A 87 -23.59 3.24 -18.94
N GLU A 88 -22.68 4.17 -19.21
CA GLU A 88 -22.49 4.75 -20.56
C GLU A 88 -21.96 3.72 -21.55
N GLU A 89 -21.12 2.80 -21.09
CA GLU A 89 -20.49 1.77 -21.92
C GLU A 89 -20.44 0.44 -21.15
N VAL A 90 -20.88 -0.65 -21.78
CA VAL A 90 -20.83 -2.01 -21.23
C VAL A 90 -20.11 -2.93 -22.21
N ARG A 91 -18.94 -3.44 -21.81
CA ARG A 91 -18.07 -4.35 -22.57
C ARG A 91 -18.04 -5.74 -21.89
N ARG A 92 -17.80 -6.77 -22.70
CA ARG A 92 -17.61 -8.15 -22.25
C ARG A 92 -16.13 -8.47 -22.13
#